data_AF-A0A4Q5U0Q0-F1
#
_entry.id   AF-A0A4Q5U0Q0-F1
#
_cell.length_a   1.000
_cell.length_b   1.000
_cell.length_c   1.000
_cell.angle_alpha   90.00
_cell.angle_beta   90.00
_cell.angle_gamma   90.00
#
_symmetry.space_group_name_H-M   'P 1'
#
loop_
_entity.id
_entity.type
_entity.pdbx_description
1 polymer ?
#
loop_
_entity_poly.entity_id
_entity_poly.type
_entity_poly.pdbx_seq_one_letter_code
_entity_poly.pdbx_strand_id
1 'polypeptide(L)' 'MPIANKNLKYLRKLRGWTQEEFSVKLGIKRSLLGAYEEERADPRIDVLEIACDIFKLTLDDILRKDLSETKGNYIA' A
#
# COMPACT_ATOMS: atom_id res chain seq x y z
N MET A 1 -11.04 3.14 -5.59
CA MET A 1 -10.65 1.79 -6.11
C MET A 1 -10.35 0.85 -4.95
N PRO A 2 -11.30 -0.01 -4.52
CA PRO A 2 -11.18 -0.76 -3.26
C PRO A 2 -9.92 -1.63 -3.15
N ILE A 3 -9.43 -2.18 -4.26
CA ILE A 3 -8.31 -3.14 -4.24
C ILE A 3 -6.98 -2.48 -3.88
N ALA A 4 -6.71 -1.26 -4.33
CA ALA A 4 -5.48 -0.54 -4.02
C ALA A 4 -5.39 -0.18 -2.52
N ASN A 5 -6.52 0.22 -1.93
CA ASN A 5 -6.65 0.50 -0.50
C ASN A 5 -6.35 -0.75 0.34
N LYS A 6 -6.93 -1.89 -0.03
CA LYS A 6 -6.69 -3.18 0.62
C LYS A 6 -5.23 -3.62 0.47
N ASN A 7 -4.66 -3.46 -0.72
CA ASN A 7 -3.28 -3.78 -1.01
C ASN A 7 -2.29 -2.93 -0.18
N LEU A 8 -2.49 -1.61 -0.06
CA LEU A 8 -1.67 -0.77 0.81
C LEU A 8 -1.69 -1.23 2.26
N LYS A 9 -2.88 -1.52 2.79
CA LYS A 9 -3.06 -2.04 4.15
C LYS A 9 -2.36 -3.38 4.34
N TYR A 10 -2.48 -4.27 3.36
CA TYR A 10 -1.82 -5.57 3.36
C TYR A 10 -0.30 -5.43 3.37
N LEU A 11 0.27 -4.64 2.45
CA LEU A 11 1.71 -4.40 2.34
C LEU A 11 2.30 -3.83 3.63
N ARG A 12 1.60 -2.88 4.26
CA ARG A 12 2.00 -2.36 5.58
C ARG A 12 2.08 -3.45 6.62
N LYS A 13 1.01 -4.25 6.74
CA LYS A 13 0.92 -5.34 7.72
C LYS A 13 1.95 -6.43 7.45
N LEU A 14 2.22 -6.74 6.19
CA LEU A 14 3.24 -7.71 5.76
C LEU A 14 4.63 -7.36 6.30
N ARG A 15 4.96 -6.06 6.37
CA ARG A 15 6.22 -5.57 6.95
C ARG A 15 6.17 -5.32 8.45
N GLY A 16 5.03 -5.54 9.10
CA GLY A 16 4.83 -5.28 10.53
C GLY A 16 4.85 -3.79 10.91
N TRP A 17 4.67 -2.87 9.94
CA TRP A 17 4.74 -1.43 10.20
C TRP A 17 3.45 -0.88 10.80
N THR A 18 3.60 0.09 11.69
CA THR A 18 2.52 0.98 12.14
C THR A 18 2.09 1.91 11.00
N GLN A 19 0.90 2.51 11.12
CA GLN A 19 0.46 3.52 10.16
C GLN A 19 1.40 4.75 10.15
N GLU A 20 1.97 5.10 11.31
CA GLU A 20 2.92 6.21 11.38
C GLU A 20 4.16 5.91 10.53
N GLU A 21 4.83 4.79 10.78
CA GLU A 21 6.04 4.39 10.06
C GLU A 21 5.82 4.27 8.55
N PHE A 22 4.69 3.69 8.13
CA PHE A 22 4.41 3.55 6.71
C PHE A 22 4.06 4.89 6.06
N SER A 23 3.34 5.77 6.76
CA SER A 23 3.04 7.11 6.26
C SER A 23 4.30 7.95 6.02
N VAL A 24 5.29 7.84 6.92
CA VAL A 24 6.60 8.47 6.76
C VAL A 24 7.31 7.95 5.50
N LYS A 25 7.30 6.62 5.27
CA LYS A 25 7.88 6.01 4.07
C LYS A 25 7.19 6.44 2.77
N LEU A 26 5.88 6.66 2.83
CA LEU A 26 5.06 7.12 1.70
C LEU A 26 5.06 8.65 1.53
N GLY A 27 5.69 9.40 2.44
CA GLY A 27 5.71 10.87 2.38
C GLY A 27 4.34 11.53 2.58
N ILE A 28 3.43 10.89 3.33
CA ILE A 28 2.07 11.40 3.57
C ILE A 28 1.77 11.51 5.07
N LYS A 29 0.69 12.23 5.41
CA LYS A 29 0.20 12.30 6.80
C LYS A 29 -0.36 10.95 7.24
N ARG A 30 -0.11 10.54 8.48
CA ARG A 30 -0.70 9.32 9.09
C ARG A 30 -2.21 9.25 8.92
N SER A 31 -2.91 10.36 9.14
CA SER A 31 -4.37 10.42 8.99
C SER A 31 -4.85 10.15 7.56
N LEU A 32 -4.07 10.52 6.55
CA LEU A 32 -4.36 10.25 5.15
C LEU A 32 -4.16 8.76 4.82
N LEU A 33 -3.07 8.16 5.32
CA LEU A 33 -2.90 6.70 5.22
C LEU A 33 -4.07 5.95 5.88
N GLY A 34 -4.51 6.40 7.06
CA GLY A 34 -5.69 5.83 7.72
C GLY A 34 -6.95 5.94 6.86
N ALA A 35 -7.18 7.09 6.20
CA ALA A 35 -8.30 7.25 5.27
C ALA A 35 -8.22 6.31 4.06
N TYR A 36 -7.01 6.05 3.55
CA TYR A 36 -6.81 5.04 2.50
C TYR A 36 -7.14 3.63 3.02
N GLU A 37 -6.58 3.20 4.15
CA GLU A 37 -6.79 1.83 4.66
C GLU A 37 -8.21 1.51 5.15
N GLU A 38 -9.02 2.54 5.37
CA GLU A 38 -10.43 2.47 5.74
C GLU A 38 -11.36 2.74 4.55
N GLU A 39 -10.81 2.85 3.33
CA GLU A 39 -11.55 3.07 2.09
C GLU A 39 -12.39 4.37 2.09
N ARG A 40 -12.03 5.34 2.95
CA ARG A 40 -12.65 6.68 3.03
C ARG A 40 -12.08 7.66 2.01
N ALA A 41 -10.92 7.36 1.45
CA ALA A 41 -10.28 8.12 0.38
C ALA A 41 -9.52 7.17 -0.55
N ASP A 42 -9.34 7.58 -1.80
CA ASP A 42 -8.56 6.83 -2.78
C ASP A 42 -7.07 7.24 -2.75
N PRO A 43 -6.13 6.28 -2.77
CA PRO A 43 -4.70 6.58 -2.90
C PRO A 43 -4.40 7.33 -4.19
N ARG A 44 -3.56 8.35 -4.09
CA ARG A 44 -3.04 9.06 -5.26
C ARG A 44 -1.98 8.21 -5.96
N ILE A 45 -1.82 8.41 -7.28
CA ILE A 45 -0.86 7.64 -8.08
C ILE A 45 0.57 7.78 -7.57
N ASP A 46 1.00 8.98 -7.18
CA ASP A 46 2.32 9.24 -6.60
C ASP A 46 2.59 8.41 -5.34
N VAL A 47 1.59 8.23 -4.48
CA VAL A 47 1.69 7.37 -3.28
C VAL A 47 1.83 5.90 -3.66
N LEU A 48 1.09 5.46 -4.69
CA LEU A 48 1.16 4.08 -5.17
C LEU A 48 2.50 3.79 -5.84
N GLU A 49 3.08 4.74 -6.58
CA GLU A 49 4.42 4.63 -7.16
C GLU A 49 5.50 4.41 -6.07
N ILE A 50 5.45 5.20 -4.99
CA ILE A 50 6.38 5.02 -3.86
C ILE A 50 6.18 3.64 -3.20
N ALA A 51 4.94 3.19 -3.03
CA ALA A 51 4.67 1.86 -2.50
C ALA A 51 5.23 0.77 -3.45
N CYS A 52 5.03 0.91 -4.75
CA CYS A 52 5.58 0.02 -5.77
C CYS A 52 7.12 -0.09 -5.67
N ASP A 53 7.81 1.03 -5.49
CA ASP A 53 9.28 1.06 -5.37
C ASP A 53 9.79 0.35 -4.10
N ILE A 54 9.09 0.52 -2.98
CA ILE A 54 9.40 -0.11 -1.69
C ILE A 54 9.23 -1.63 -1.77
N PHE A 55 8.16 -2.08 -2.41
CA PHE A 55 7.74 -3.49 -2.41
C PHE A 55 8.14 -4.25 -3.68
N LYS A 56 8.81 -3.59 -4.64
CA LYS A 56 9.19 -4.15 -5.95
C LYS A 56 7.98 -4.71 -6.70
N LEU A 57 6.93 -3.89 -6.75
CA LEU A 57 5.68 -4.17 -7.46
C LEU A 57 5.51 -3.20 -8.62
N THR A 58 4.68 -3.56 -9.59
CA THR A 58 4.20 -2.64 -10.61
C THR A 58 2.89 -1.97 -10.17
N LEU A 59 2.53 -0.86 -10.81
CA LEU A 59 1.20 -0.27 -10.63
C LEU A 59 0.08 -1.23 -11.06
N ASP A 60 0.34 -2.12 -12.02
CA ASP A 60 -0.64 -3.14 -12.41
C ASP A 60 -0.93 -4.12 -11.28
N ASP A 61 0.13 -4.57 -10.58
CA ASP A 61 0.01 -5.48 -9.44
C ASP A 61 -0.86 -4.86 -8.33
N ILE A 62 -0.58 -3.61 -7.95
CA ILE A 62 -1.29 -2.96 -6.85
C ILE A 62 -2.74 -2.57 -7.20
N LEU A 63 -3.03 -2.36 -8.50
CA LEU A 63 -4.34 -1.90 -8.95
C LEU A 63 -5.27 -3.02 -9.44
N ARG A 64 -4.74 -4.17 -9.86
CA ARG A 64 -5.54 -5.23 -10.52
C ARG A 64 -5.46 -6.60 -9.84
N LYS A 65 -4.53 -6.80 -8.90
CA LYS A 65 -4.33 -8.10 -8.21
C LYS A 65 -4.62 -7.96 -6.73
N ASP A 66 -5.19 -9.00 -6.12
CA ASP A 66 -5.24 -9.10 -4.67
C ASP A 66 -3.90 -9.65 -4.17
N LEU A 67 -3.11 -8.78 -3.55
CA LEU A 67 -1.77 -9.15 -3.07
C LEU A 67 -1.82 -10.06 -1.84
N SER A 68 -2.96 -10.15 -1.15
CA SER A 68 -3.13 -11.06 -0.01
C SER A 68 -3.33 -12.52 -0.42
N GLU A 69 -3.84 -12.75 -1.63
CA GLU A 69 -4.04 -14.09 -2.19
C GLU A 69 -2.81 -14.58 -2.98
N THR A 70 -1.99 -13.65 -3.47
CA THR A 70 -0.79 -13.97 -4.24
C THR A 70 0.39 -14.21 -3.28
N LYS A 71 0.60 -15.46 -2.85
CA LYS A 71 1.79 -15.92 -2.10
C LYS A 71 3.06 -15.86 -2.98
N GLY A 72 3.50 -14.67 -3.35
CA GLY A 72 4.76 -14.41 -4.04
C GLY A 72 5.78 -13.80 -3.07
N ASN A 73 7.02 -14.28 -3.09
CA ASN A 73 8.11 -13.71 -2.28
C ASN A 73 8.40 -12.26 -2.69
N TYR A 74 7.71 -11.27 -2.12
CA TYR A 74 8.00 -9.83 -2.32
C TYR A 74 9.17 -9.33 -1.46
N ILE A 75 10.05 -10.25 -1.06
CA ILE A 75 11.16 -10.00 -0.16
C ILE A 75 12.39 -10.55 -0.87
N ALA A 76 13.14 -9.65 -1.51
CA ALA A 76 14.56 -9.88 -1.75
C ALA A 76 15.30 -9.73 -0.42
#